data_AF-A0A6B3I6I0-F1
#
_entry.id   AF-A0A6B3I6I0-F1
#
_cell.length_a   1.000
_cell.length_b   1.000
_cell.length_c   1.000
_cell.angle_alpha   90.00
_cell.angle_beta   90.00
_cell.angle_gamma   90.00
#
_symmetry.space_group_name_H-M   'P 1'
#
loop_
_entity.id
_entity.type
_entity.pdbx_description
1 polymer ?
#
loop_
_entity_poly.entity_id
_entity_poly.type
_entity_poly.pdbx_seq_one_letter_code
_entity_poly.pdbx_strand_id
1 'polypeptide(L)'
;ALRTPSVTLEELAARHRMSARQVQRVFLDETGLPFTRWRNRARMNAAVEHLRGGGELTAAARAAGYATRAGLLRALSRESGVPVSALTTDAVGALGGR
;
A
#
# COMPACT_ATOMS: atom_id res chain seq x y z
N ALA A 1 11.11 -8.35 -5.80
CA ALA A 1 11.33 -8.93 -4.47
C ALA A 1 10.17 -8.68 -3.49
N LEU A 2 9.46 -7.54 -3.47
CA LEU A 2 8.24 -7.42 -2.64
C LEU A 2 7.22 -6.48 -3.32
N ARG A 3 6.42 -6.98 -4.27
CA ARG A 3 5.42 -6.14 -4.97
C ARG A 3 4.19 -5.82 -4.09
N THR A 4 3.84 -6.71 -3.16
CA THR A 4 2.72 -6.50 -2.22
C THR A 4 2.98 -7.26 -0.91
N PRO A 5 3.56 -6.65 0.13
CA PRO A 5 3.86 -7.36 1.36
C PRO A 5 2.58 -7.48 2.21
N SER A 6 2.02 -8.68 2.30
CA SER A 6 0.99 -9.02 3.29
C SER A 6 1.59 -9.43 4.63
N VAL A 7 2.89 -9.74 4.67
CA VAL A 7 3.60 -10.28 5.84
C VAL A 7 3.84 -9.24 6.92
N THR A 8 3.88 -9.69 8.17
CA THR A 8 4.28 -8.87 9.33
C THR A 8 5.78 -8.65 9.38
N LEU A 9 6.22 -7.73 10.24
CA LEU A 9 7.64 -7.47 10.47
C LEU A 9 8.32 -8.72 11.04
N GLU A 10 7.64 -9.38 11.96
CA GLU A 10 8.08 -10.59 12.66
C GLU A 10 8.22 -11.76 11.69
N GLU A 11 7.25 -11.95 10.80
CA GLU A 11 7.32 -12.97 9.75
C GLU A 11 8.46 -12.71 8.77
N LEU A 12 8.67 -11.45 8.37
CA LEU A 12 9.78 -11.08 7.50
C LEU A 12 11.13 -11.30 8.19
N ALA A 13 11.22 -10.92 9.47
CA ALA A 13 12.39 -11.13 10.30
C ALA A 13 12.73 -12.63 10.43
N ALA A 14 11.73 -13.47 10.72
CA ALA A 14 11.88 -14.92 10.80
C ALA A 14 12.37 -15.52 9.48
N ARG A 15 11.78 -15.13 8.34
CA ARG A 15 12.18 -15.60 7.00
C ARG A 15 13.64 -15.30 6.66
N HIS A 16 14.16 -14.18 7.14
CA HIS A 16 15.54 -13.76 6.90
C HIS A 16 16.50 -14.08 8.06
N ARG A 17 16.04 -14.79 9.10
CA ARG A 17 16.81 -15.08 10.33
C ARG A 17 17.39 -13.81 10.97
N MET A 18 16.60 -12.74 10.97
CA MET A 18 16.92 -11.44 11.56
C MET A 18 15.99 -11.18 12.75
N SER A 19 16.39 -10.26 13.64
CA SER A 19 15.46 -9.66 14.59
C SER A 19 14.56 -8.62 13.90
N ALA A 20 13.37 -8.37 14.45
CA ALA A 20 12.47 -7.32 13.99
C ALA A 20 13.16 -5.94 13.94
N ARG A 21 14.03 -5.66 14.93
CA ARG A 21 14.84 -4.42 14.99
C ARG A 21 15.80 -4.30 13.81
N GLN A 22 16.48 -5.37 13.44
CA GLN A 22 17.40 -5.36 12.30
C GLN A 22 16.64 -5.12 10.99
N VAL A 23 15.51 -5.79 10.77
CA VAL A 23 14.67 -5.55 9.60
C VAL A 23 14.18 -4.11 9.57
N GLN A 24 13.68 -3.58 10.69
CA GLN A 24 13.22 -2.20 10.79
C GLN A 24 14.30 -1.19 10.39
N ARG A 25 15.53 -1.41 10.86
CA ARG A 25 16.69 -0.59 10.53
C ARG A 25 17.03 -0.67 9.04
N VAL A 26 17.10 -1.87 8.47
CA VAL A 26 17.36 -2.04 7.03
C VAL A 26 16.33 -1.30 6.18
N PHE A 27 15.04 -1.40 6.51
CA PHE A 27 14.02 -0.64 5.77
C PHE A 27 14.21 0.87 5.90
N LEU A 28 14.52 1.36 7.10
CA LEU A 28 14.76 2.78 7.31
C LEU A 28 16.00 3.26 6.53
N ASP A 29 17.11 2.52 6.60
CA ASP A 29 18.38 2.88 5.98
C ASP A 29 18.28 2.84 4.45
N GLU A 30 17.60 1.84 3.89
CA GLU A 30 17.50 1.64 2.43
C GLU A 30 16.36 2.42 1.77
N THR A 31 15.26 2.67 2.47
CA THR A 31 14.04 3.28 1.87
C THR A 31 13.65 4.62 2.48
N GLY A 32 14.31 5.03 3.58
CA GLY A 32 13.92 6.20 4.38
C GLY A 32 12.60 6.01 5.15
N LEU A 33 12.00 4.81 5.11
CA LEU A 33 10.69 4.54 5.70
C LEU A 33 10.75 3.36 6.69
N PRO A 34 10.09 3.47 7.86
CA PRO A 34 9.78 2.33 8.69
C PRO A 34 9.03 1.25 7.91
N PHE A 35 9.31 -0.04 8.16
CA PHE A 35 8.73 -1.17 7.42
C PHE A 35 7.20 -1.07 7.25
N THR A 36 6.47 -0.74 8.32
CA THR A 36 5.00 -0.60 8.27
C THR A 36 4.53 0.49 7.30
N ARG A 37 5.23 1.63 7.27
CA ARG A 37 4.93 2.75 6.36
C ARG A 37 5.24 2.36 4.91
N TRP A 38 6.41 1.79 4.70
CA TRP A 38 6.81 1.26 3.40
C TRP A 38 5.82 0.22 2.87
N ARG A 39 5.43 -0.76 3.71
CA ARG A 39 4.46 -1.81 3.37
C ARG A 39 3.09 -1.22 3.00
N ASN A 40 2.62 -0.25 3.76
CA ASN A 40 1.35 0.42 3.45
C ASN A 40 1.43 1.12 2.09
N ARG A 41 2.50 1.88 1.81
CA ARG A 41 2.72 2.52 0.51
C ARG A 41 2.79 1.50 -0.62
N ALA A 42 3.51 0.40 -0.45
CA ALA A 42 3.60 -0.67 -1.45
C ALA A 42 2.23 -1.28 -1.77
N ARG A 43 1.41 -1.57 -0.74
CA ARG A 43 0.03 -2.06 -0.92
C ARG A 43 -0.85 -1.05 -1.65
N MET A 44 -0.67 0.25 -1.39
CA MET A 44 -1.45 1.30 -2.08
C MET A 44 -1.04 1.39 -3.55
N ASN A 45 0.27 1.38 -3.83
CA ASN A 45 0.78 1.40 -5.20
C ASN A 45 0.23 0.22 -6.02
N ALA A 46 0.19 -0.98 -5.44
CA ALA A 46 -0.42 -2.14 -6.10
C ALA A 46 -1.92 -1.94 -6.41
N ALA A 47 -2.69 -1.32 -5.51
CA ALA A 47 -4.08 -0.96 -5.79
C ALA A 47 -4.20 0.09 -6.91
N VAL A 48 -3.34 1.11 -6.91
CA VAL A 48 -3.32 2.14 -7.96
C VAL A 48 -2.97 1.54 -9.31
N GLU A 49 -1.97 0.65 -9.37
CA GLU A 49 -1.61 -0.09 -10.59
C GLU A 49 -2.78 -0.92 -11.10
N HIS A 50 -3.50 -1.61 -10.21
CA HIS A 50 -4.69 -2.37 -10.58
C HIS A 50 -5.78 -1.49 -11.19
N LEU A 51 -6.07 -0.34 -10.57
CA LEU A 51 -7.07 0.61 -11.06
C LEU A 51 -6.67 1.22 -12.40
N ARG A 52 -5.39 1.60 -12.57
CA ARG A 52 -4.87 2.11 -13.85
C ARG A 52 -4.91 1.07 -14.97
N GLY A 53 -4.87 -0.21 -14.64
CA GLY A 53 -5.07 -1.31 -15.57
C GLY A 53 -6.54 -1.58 -15.93
N GLY A 54 -7.49 -0.75 -15.50
CA GLY A 54 -8.93 -0.94 -15.73
C GLY A 54 -9.58 -1.92 -14.75
N GLY A 55 -8.89 -2.30 -13.67
CA GLY A 55 -9.39 -3.23 -12.68
C GLY A 55 -10.45 -2.63 -11.75
N GLU A 56 -11.33 -3.48 -11.24
CA GLU A 56 -12.42 -3.11 -10.33
C GLU A 56 -11.92 -2.64 -8.96
N LEU A 57 -12.55 -1.61 -8.39
CA LEU A 57 -12.18 -1.05 -7.08
C LEU A 57 -12.28 -2.09 -5.94
N THR A 58 -13.23 -3.02 -6.04
CA THR A 58 -13.35 -4.13 -5.07
C THR A 58 -12.16 -5.08 -5.16
N ALA A 59 -11.69 -5.39 -6.37
CA ALA A 59 -10.54 -6.25 -6.58
C ALA A 59 -9.25 -5.56 -6.12
N ALA A 60 -9.09 -4.26 -6.41
CA ALA A 60 -7.99 -3.45 -5.89
C ALA A 60 -7.97 -3.45 -4.34
N ALA A 61 -9.13 -3.32 -3.69
CA ALA A 61 -9.22 -3.35 -2.23
C ALA A 61 -8.74 -4.68 -1.67
N ARG A 62 -9.19 -5.81 -2.24
CA ARG A 62 -8.76 -7.15 -1.81
C ARG A 62 -7.27 -7.37 -2.05
N ALA A 63 -6.73 -6.95 -3.19
CA ALA A 63 -5.31 -7.06 -3.51
C ALA A 63 -4.44 -6.23 -2.55
N ALA A 64 -4.90 -5.04 -2.16
CA ALA A 64 -4.28 -4.23 -1.11
C ALA A 64 -4.60 -4.71 0.31
N GLY A 65 -5.39 -5.77 0.48
CA GLY A 65 -5.80 -6.38 1.75
C GLY A 65 -6.68 -5.48 2.64
N TYR A 66 -7.57 -4.71 2.03
CA TYR A 66 -8.72 -4.08 2.69
C TYR A 66 -9.98 -4.92 2.49
N ALA A 67 -10.76 -5.05 3.56
CA ALA A 67 -12.04 -5.77 3.52
C ALA A 67 -13.10 -5.05 2.65
N THR A 68 -13.02 -3.73 2.51
CA THR A 68 -14.03 -2.93 1.82
C THR A 68 -13.42 -1.87 0.90
N ARG A 69 -14.15 -1.52 -0.16
CA ARG A 69 -13.84 -0.39 -1.07
C ARG A 69 -13.65 0.92 -0.30
N ALA A 70 -14.57 1.22 0.63
CA ALA A 70 -14.50 2.41 1.47
C ALA A 70 -13.23 2.44 2.36
N GLY A 71 -12.78 1.27 2.84
CA GLY A 71 -11.52 1.12 3.55
C GLY A 71 -10.32 1.52 2.69
N LEU A 72 -10.26 1.01 1.45
CA LEU A 72 -9.22 1.37 0.48
C LEU A 72 -9.25 2.87 0.15
N LEU A 73 -10.41 3.44 -0.20
CA LEU A 73 -10.52 4.85 -0.59
C LEU A 73 -10.05 5.81 0.53
N ARG A 74 -10.41 5.52 1.79
CA ARG A 74 -9.91 6.29 2.94
C ARG A 74 -8.40 6.16 3.10
N ALA A 75 -7.83 4.99 2.84
CA ALA A 75 -6.39 4.80 2.90
C ALA A 75 -5.65 5.54 1.78
N LEU A 76 -6.13 5.44 0.54
CA LEU A 76 -5.61 6.18 -0.61
C LEU A 76 -5.68 7.69 -0.36
N SER A 77 -6.78 8.19 0.17
CA SER A 77 -6.94 9.61 0.49
C SER A 77 -5.89 10.11 1.49
N ARG A 78 -5.68 9.39 2.60
CA ARG A 78 -4.65 9.74 3.59
C ARG A 78 -3.23 9.71 3.00
N GLU A 79 -2.97 8.76 2.11
CA GLU A 79 -1.62 8.49 1.59
C GLU A 79 -1.25 9.38 0.38
N SER A 80 -2.25 9.84 -0.38
CA SER A 80 -2.09 10.69 -1.57
C SER A 80 -2.44 12.17 -1.34
N GLY A 81 -3.19 12.48 -0.27
CA GLY A 81 -3.74 13.82 -0.02
C GLY A 81 -5.01 14.13 -0.83
N VAL A 82 -5.43 13.25 -1.74
CA VAL A 82 -6.62 13.44 -2.57
C VAL A 82 -7.90 13.19 -1.74
N PRO A 83 -8.94 14.03 -1.82
CA PRO A 83 -10.19 13.79 -1.10
C PRO A 83 -10.87 12.48 -1.50
N VAL A 84 -11.50 11.79 -0.52
CA VAL A 84 -12.27 10.55 -0.78
C VAL A 84 -13.38 10.76 -1.82
N SER A 85 -14.01 11.94 -1.86
CA SER A 85 -15.04 12.28 -2.85
C SER A 85 -14.49 12.20 -4.28
N ALA A 86 -13.34 12.81 -4.54
CA ALA A 86 -12.68 12.76 -5.84
C ALA A 86 -12.31 11.32 -6.24
N LEU A 87 -11.75 10.54 -5.30
CA LEU A 87 -11.42 9.13 -5.53
C LEU A 87 -12.65 8.24 -5.76
N THR A 88 -13.83 8.64 -5.29
CA THR A 88 -15.08 7.89 -5.49
C THR A 88 -15.65 8.13 -6.87
N THR A 89 -15.54 9.36 -7.38
CA THR A 89 -16.00 9.73 -8.72
C THR A 89 -15.09 9.17 -9.81
N ASP A 90 -13.78 9.37 -9.67
CA ASP A 90 -12.77 8.88 -10.61
C ASP A 90 -11.44 8.65 -9.87
N ALA A 91 -11.24 7.42 -9.40
CA ALA A 91 -10.00 7.06 -8.71
C ALA A 91 -8.76 7.18 -9.60
N VAL A 92 -8.88 6.84 -10.89
CA VAL A 92 -7.72 6.81 -11.79
C VAL A 92 -7.31 8.24 -12.17
N GLY A 93 -8.26 9.08 -12.55
CA GLY A 93 -7.99 10.48 -12.87
C GLY A 93 -7.51 11.25 -11.64
N ALA A 94 -8.14 11.07 -10.47
CA ALA A 94 -7.76 11.78 -9.26
C ALA A 94 -6.35 11.38 -8.74
N LEU A 95 -5.85 10.19 -9.07
CA LEU A 95 -4.49 9.73 -8.77
C LEU A 95 -3.49 9.92 -9.92
N GLY A 96 -3.96 10.32 -11.10
CA GLY A 96 -3.16 10.54 -12.31
C GLY A 96 -2.78 12.00 -12.55
N GLY A 97 -3.48 12.95 -11.90
CA GLY A 97 -3.25 14.38 -12.06
C GLY A 97 -2.00 14.89 -11.35
N ARG A 98 -0.90 15.06 -12.10
CA ARG A 98 -0.04 16.25 -12.04
C ARG A 98 0.36 16.64 -13.45
#